data_AF-A0A849YUX6-F1
#
_entry.id   AF-A0A849YUX6-F1
#
_cell.length_a   1.000
_cell.length_b   1.000
_cell.length_c   1.000
_cell.angle_alpha   90.00
_cell.angle_beta   90.00
_cell.angle_gamma   90.00
#
_symmetry.space_group_name_H-M   'P 1'
#
loop_
_entity.id
_entity.type
_entity.pdbx_description
1 polymer ?
#
loop_
_entity_poly.entity_id
_entity_poly.type
_entity_poly.pdbx_seq_one_letter_code
_entity_poly.pdbx_strand_id
1 'polypeptide(L)'
;MTWDDSPWTAGGLRITRTALAQVERDAAEGYLAEQEACGYLVGPSSDPLLCDRAVSLENIAKELHEADPRTFCLEPRSFFAFRERSFDVAVEDGLDRGTPVKVLYHSHLDAGAYLSGTDEAVLSRGA
;
A
#
# COMPACT_ATOMS: atom_id res chain seq x y z
N MET A 1 1.51 -14.31 -17.47
CA MET A 1 1.91 -14.45 -16.05
C MET A 1 0.68 -14.14 -15.25
N THR A 2 0.16 -15.09 -14.49
CA THR A 2 -0.86 -14.78 -13.47
C THR A 2 -0.16 -14.07 -12.32
N TRP A 3 -0.88 -13.19 -11.61
CA TRP A 3 -0.29 -12.39 -10.54
C TRP A 3 0.36 -13.26 -9.45
N ASP A 4 -0.25 -14.42 -9.16
CA ASP A 4 0.20 -15.41 -8.17
C ASP A 4 1.58 -16.01 -8.48
N ASP A 5 1.96 -16.09 -9.77
CA ASP A 5 3.23 -16.65 -10.22
C ASP A 5 4.37 -15.61 -10.25
N SER A 6 4.09 -14.36 -9.84
CA SER A 6 5.09 -13.28 -9.89
C SER A 6 6.21 -13.51 -8.87
N PRO A 7 7.51 -13.36 -9.20
CA PRO A 7 8.59 -13.77 -8.30
C PRO A 7 8.58 -13.04 -6.94
N TRP A 8 8.03 -11.84 -6.88
CA TRP A 8 7.91 -11.05 -5.65
C TRP A 8 6.88 -11.60 -4.66
N THR A 9 5.95 -12.48 -5.07
CA THR A 9 4.99 -13.12 -4.15
C THR A 9 5.62 -14.25 -3.33
N ALA A 10 6.75 -14.79 -3.77
CA ALA A 10 7.49 -15.86 -3.09
C ALA A 10 8.41 -15.35 -1.94
N GLY A 11 8.47 -14.03 -1.72
CA GLY A 11 9.35 -13.41 -0.72
C GLY A 11 10.77 -13.15 -1.22
N GLY A 12 11.70 -12.87 -0.30
CA GLY A 12 13.10 -12.56 -0.64
C GLY A 12 13.30 -11.17 -1.27
N LEU A 13 12.34 -10.26 -1.10
CA LEU A 13 12.40 -8.90 -1.59
C LEU A 13 13.56 -8.12 -0.96
N ARG A 14 14.26 -7.36 -1.79
CA ARG A 14 15.26 -6.38 -1.40
C ARG A 14 14.66 -5.00 -1.58
N ILE A 15 14.58 -4.23 -0.51
CA ILE A 15 14.09 -2.85 -0.54
C ILE A 15 15.30 -1.94 -0.38
N THR A 16 15.50 -1.00 -1.31
CA THR A 16 16.60 -0.03 -1.18
C THR A 16 16.39 0.85 0.06
N ARG A 17 17.48 1.33 0.66
CA ARG A 17 17.38 2.21 1.82
C ARG A 17 16.60 3.50 1.50
N THR A 18 16.73 4.00 0.26
CA THR A 18 15.98 5.18 -0.21
C THR A 18 14.47 4.91 -0.26
N ALA A 19 14.04 3.77 -0.80
CA ALA A 19 12.63 3.39 -0.83
C ALA A 19 12.07 3.22 0.59
N LEU A 20 12.80 2.51 1.45
CA LEU A 20 12.39 2.30 2.84
C LEU A 20 12.32 3.61 3.62
N ALA A 21 13.27 4.53 3.41
CA ALA A 21 13.23 5.84 4.04
C ALA A 21 12.03 6.70 3.59
N GLN A 22 11.51 6.50 2.37
CA GLN A 22 10.27 7.14 1.96
C GLN A 22 9.06 6.54 2.70
N VAL A 23 8.98 5.21 2.81
CA VAL A 23 7.92 4.55 3.59
C VAL A 23 7.91 5.02 5.05
N GLU A 24 9.09 5.16 5.67
CA GLU A 24 9.23 5.68 7.03
C GLU A 24 8.77 7.15 7.14
N ARG A 25 9.04 7.97 6.12
CA ARG A 25 8.53 9.36 6.06
C ARG A 25 7.01 9.38 5.95
N ASP A 26 6.44 8.58 5.06
CA ASP A 26 4.99 8.51 4.85
C ASP A 26 4.29 8.09 6.15
N ALA A 27 4.85 7.11 6.87
CA ALA A 27 4.34 6.68 8.17
C ALA A 27 4.41 7.80 9.23
N ALA A 28 5.50 8.57 9.28
CA ALA A 28 5.63 9.70 10.21
C ALA A 28 4.64 10.84 9.88
N GLU A 29 4.43 11.13 8.60
CA GLU A 29 3.45 12.11 8.12
C GLU A 29 2.02 11.66 8.44
N GLY A 30 1.69 10.39 8.19
CA GLY A 30 0.39 9.80 8.56
C GLY A 30 0.13 9.84 10.06
N TYR A 31 1.15 9.53 10.88
CA TYR A 31 1.04 9.64 12.34
C TYR A 31 0.68 11.05 12.80
N LEU A 32 1.33 12.08 12.25
CA LEU A 32 1.03 13.49 12.55
C LEU A 32 -0.36 13.92 12.08
N ALA A 33 -0.86 13.32 11.00
CA ALA A 33 -2.19 13.55 10.45
C ALA A 33 -3.28 12.69 11.11
N GLU A 34 -2.93 11.88 12.12
CA GLU A 34 -3.83 10.94 12.80
C GLU A 34 -4.53 9.95 11.84
N GLN A 35 -3.79 9.45 10.86
CA GLN A 35 -4.28 8.47 9.89
C GLN A 35 -3.20 7.47 9.48
N GLU A 36 -3.61 6.28 9.09
CA GLU A 36 -2.70 5.33 8.46
C GLU A 36 -2.15 5.90 7.14
N ALA A 37 -0.86 5.72 6.89
CA ALA A 37 -0.25 5.99 5.60
C ALA A 37 -0.39 4.74 4.73
N CYS A 38 -0.55 4.90 3.42
CA CYS A 38 -0.57 3.78 2.48
C CYS A 38 0.14 4.11 1.18
N GLY A 39 0.55 3.10 0.44
CA GLY A 39 1.22 3.26 -0.83
C GLY A 39 1.74 1.95 -1.38
N TYR A 40 2.61 2.03 -2.38
CA TYR A 40 3.18 0.84 -3.00
C TYR A 40 4.66 0.98 -3.35
N LEU A 41 5.35 -0.15 -3.41
CA LEU A 41 6.74 -0.25 -3.84
C LEU A 41 6.82 -0.78 -5.27
N VAL A 42 7.71 -0.17 -6.04
CA VAL A 42 8.03 -0.57 -7.41
C VAL A 42 9.52 -0.84 -7.54
N GLY A 43 9.88 -1.55 -8.61
CA GLY A 43 11.26 -1.67 -9.06
C GLY A 43 11.34 -2.31 -10.43
N PRO A 44 12.53 -2.42 -11.04
CA PRO A 44 12.67 -2.86 -12.41
C PRO A 44 12.21 -4.31 -12.60
N SER A 45 11.67 -4.61 -13.78
CA SER A 45 11.28 -5.98 -14.17
C SER A 45 12.50 -6.87 -14.43
N SER A 46 13.64 -6.28 -14.81
CA SER A 46 14.92 -6.99 -14.98
C SER A 46 15.53 -7.51 -13.68
N ASP A 47 15.11 -6.97 -12.54
CA ASP A 47 15.45 -7.47 -11.20
C ASP A 47 14.16 -7.64 -10.38
N PRO A 48 13.45 -8.77 -10.53
CA PRO A 48 12.09 -8.92 -10.04
C PRO A 48 11.99 -8.84 -8.51
N LEU A 49 13.08 -9.08 -7.77
CA LEU A 49 13.08 -9.02 -6.30
C LEU A 49 13.53 -7.66 -5.73
N LEU A 50 13.91 -6.69 -6.57
CA LEU A 50 14.31 -5.37 -6.12
C LEU A 50 13.13 -4.40 -6.09
N CYS A 51 12.93 -3.73 -4.96
CA CYS A 51 12.10 -2.54 -4.82
C CYS A 51 13.01 -1.33 -4.59
N ASP A 52 13.07 -0.40 -5.54
CA ASP A 52 13.98 0.75 -5.48
C ASP A 52 13.28 2.10 -5.26
N ARG A 53 11.94 2.13 -5.35
CA ARG A 53 11.12 3.32 -5.17
C ARG A 53 9.81 3.00 -4.44
N ALA A 54 9.43 3.89 -3.54
CA ALA A 54 8.10 3.92 -2.94
C ALA A 54 7.26 5.03 -3.58
N VAL A 55 5.96 4.80 -3.72
CA VAL A 55 4.97 5.78 -4.18
C VAL A 55 3.87 5.84 -3.13
N SER A 56 3.66 7.01 -2.55
CA SER A 56 2.63 7.24 -1.55
C SER A 56 1.27 7.33 -2.21
N LEU A 57 0.26 6.76 -1.57
CA LEU A 57 -1.15 6.92 -1.92
C LEU A 57 -1.83 7.81 -0.89
N GLU A 58 -2.80 8.59 -1.35
CA GLU A 58 -3.68 9.34 -0.46
C GLU A 58 -4.62 8.37 0.26
N ASN A 59 -4.59 8.39 1.59
CA ASN A 59 -5.58 7.69 2.41
C ASN A 59 -6.90 8.48 2.42
N ILE A 60 -7.92 7.94 1.77
CA ILE A 60 -9.27 8.54 1.68
C ILE A 60 -10.22 8.02 2.77
N ALA A 61 -9.73 7.24 3.74
CA ALA A 61 -10.50 6.72 4.87
C ALA A 61 -11.32 7.80 5.58
N LYS A 62 -10.69 8.94 5.84
CA LYS A 62 -11.34 10.09 6.48
C LYS A 62 -12.47 10.67 5.62
N GLU A 63 -12.24 10.88 4.33
CA GLU A 63 -13.26 11.37 3.38
C GLU A 63 -14.46 10.42 3.33
N LEU A 64 -14.21 9.11 3.28
CA LEU A 64 -15.25 8.08 3.25
C LEU A 64 -16.05 8.01 4.56
N HIS A 65 -15.37 8.08 5.71
CA HIS A 65 -16.02 8.11 7.02
C HIS A 65 -16.89 9.36 7.19
N GLU A 66 -16.41 10.53 6.78
CA GLU A 66 -17.17 11.78 6.83
C GLU A 66 -18.40 11.74 5.91
N ALA A 67 -18.30 11.10 4.75
CA ALA A 67 -19.38 10.99 3.78
C ALA A 67 -20.46 9.97 4.17
N ASP A 68 -20.08 8.79 4.68
CA ASP A 68 -21.02 7.77 5.16
C ASP A 68 -20.46 6.99 6.36
N PRO A 69 -20.58 7.55 7.57
CA PRO A 69 -20.02 6.94 8.79
C PRO A 69 -20.71 5.64 9.19
N ARG A 70 -21.89 5.33 8.61
CA ARG A 70 -22.57 4.05 8.88
C ARG A 70 -21.94 2.90 8.09
N THR A 71 -21.55 3.18 6.85
CA THR A 71 -20.87 2.21 5.99
C THR A 71 -19.39 2.10 6.34
N PHE A 72 -18.72 3.23 6.56
CA PHE A 72 -17.30 3.30 6.93
C PHE A 72 -17.16 3.57 8.42
N CYS A 73 -17.58 2.63 9.26
CA CYS A 73 -17.72 2.86 10.71
C CYS A 73 -16.41 2.91 11.50
N LEU A 74 -15.28 2.52 10.91
CA LEU A 74 -13.97 2.57 11.55
C LEU A 74 -13.44 4.01 11.58
N GLU A 75 -12.60 4.32 12.58
CA GLU A 75 -11.92 5.61 12.65
C GLU A 75 -10.67 5.60 11.76
N PRO A 76 -10.33 6.70 11.03
CA PRO A 76 -9.19 6.75 10.10
C PRO A 76 -7.81 6.38 10.69
N ARG A 77 -7.71 6.33 12.03
CA ARG A 77 -6.54 5.87 12.78
C ARG A 77 -6.32 4.35 12.73
N SER A 78 -7.32 3.59 12.29
CA SER A 78 -7.36 2.12 12.37
C SER A 78 -7.80 1.44 11.08
N PHE A 79 -7.90 2.21 9.98
CA PHE A 79 -8.08 1.68 8.65
C PHE A 79 -7.54 2.64 7.59
N PHE A 80 -7.14 2.07 6.46
CA PHE A 80 -6.81 2.82 5.27
C PHE A 80 -7.76 2.46 4.13
N ALA A 81 -8.01 3.44 3.27
CA ALA A 81 -8.67 3.26 2.00
C ALA A 81 -7.96 4.11 0.95
N PHE A 82 -7.91 3.65 -0.28
CA PHE A 82 -7.32 4.38 -1.40
C PHE A 82 -8.23 4.23 -2.62
N ARG A 83 -8.06 5.12 -3.60
CA ARG A 83 -8.83 5.05 -4.85
C ARG A 83 -8.35 3.84 -5.67
N GLU A 84 -9.10 2.74 -5.60
CA GLU A 84 -8.78 1.47 -6.29
C GLU A 84 -8.43 1.67 -7.76
N ARG A 85 -9.22 2.47 -8.49
CA ARG A 85 -8.96 2.78 -9.91
C ARG A 85 -7.58 3.39 -10.15
N SER A 86 -7.12 4.28 -9.27
CA SER A 86 -5.79 4.89 -9.40
C SER A 86 -4.68 3.88 -9.18
N PHE A 87 -4.89 2.93 -8.25
CA PHE A 87 -3.96 1.84 -8.01
C PHE A 87 -3.93 0.82 -9.14
N ASP A 88 -5.09 0.43 -9.67
CA ASP A 88 -5.19 -0.48 -10.82
C ASP A 88 -4.45 0.07 -12.04
N VAL A 89 -4.64 1.36 -12.35
CA VAL A 89 -3.88 2.02 -13.43
C VAL A 89 -2.38 1.97 -13.15
N ALA A 90 -1.94 2.22 -11.92
CA ALA A 90 -0.51 2.18 -11.58
C ALA A 90 0.08 0.76 -11.72
N VAL A 91 -0.71 -0.26 -11.40
CA VAL A 91 -0.34 -1.67 -11.57
C VAL A 91 -0.16 -2.02 -13.06
N GLU A 92 -1.14 -1.67 -13.89
CA GLU A 92 -1.11 -1.92 -15.34
C GLU A 92 0.04 -1.17 -16.01
N ASP A 93 0.14 0.15 -15.80
CA ASP A 93 1.22 0.98 -16.34
C ASP A 93 2.60 0.51 -15.87
N GLY A 94 2.71 0.07 -14.61
CA GLY A 94 3.96 -0.43 -14.04
C GLY A 94 4.45 -1.68 -14.76
N LEU A 95 3.56 -2.61 -15.07
CA LEU A 95 3.88 -3.81 -15.86
C LEU A 95 4.33 -3.42 -17.27
N ASP A 96 3.58 -2.58 -17.96
CA ASP A 96 3.87 -2.17 -19.34
C ASP A 96 5.18 -1.39 -19.47
N ARG A 97 5.53 -0.60 -18.44
CA ARG A 97 6.76 0.21 -18.41
C ARG A 97 7.98 -0.54 -17.86
N GLY A 98 7.83 -1.80 -17.47
CA GLY A 98 8.91 -2.60 -16.89
C GLY A 98 9.32 -2.14 -15.49
N THR A 99 8.43 -1.46 -14.76
CA THR A 99 8.60 -1.10 -13.35
C THR A 99 7.38 -1.56 -12.54
N PRO A 100 7.13 -2.88 -12.44
CA PRO A 100 5.92 -3.41 -11.81
C PRO A 100 5.78 -2.97 -10.36
N VAL A 101 4.52 -2.88 -9.93
CA VAL A 101 4.15 -2.79 -8.51
C VAL A 101 4.32 -4.15 -7.87
N LYS A 102 5.10 -4.22 -6.79
CA LYS A 102 5.51 -5.48 -6.14
C LYS A 102 4.94 -5.65 -4.73
N VAL A 103 4.72 -4.53 -4.03
CA VAL A 103 4.27 -4.51 -2.63
C VAL A 103 3.28 -3.37 -2.45
N LEU A 104 2.14 -3.64 -1.81
CA LEU A 104 1.33 -2.62 -1.16
C LEU A 104 1.78 -2.52 0.30
N TYR A 105 1.93 -1.31 0.82
CA TYR A 105 2.26 -1.08 2.23
C TYR A 105 1.25 -0.13 2.87
N HIS A 106 1.12 -0.26 4.18
CA HIS A 106 0.47 0.71 5.04
C HIS A 106 1.18 0.82 6.38
N SER A 107 0.83 1.83 7.19
CA SER A 107 1.30 1.98 8.56
C SER A 107 0.17 1.77 9.56
N HIS A 108 0.52 1.35 10.77
CA HIS A 108 -0.39 1.37 11.92
C HIS A 108 0.04 2.44 12.91
N LEU A 109 -0.94 3.07 13.56
CA LEU A 109 -0.69 4.02 14.65
C LEU A 109 -0.68 3.26 15.98
N ASP A 110 0.35 3.51 16.80
CA ASP A 110 0.47 2.99 18.17
C ASP A 110 0.35 1.45 18.31
N ALA A 111 0.62 0.71 17.23
CA ALA A 111 0.53 -0.74 17.17
C ALA A 111 1.76 -1.37 16.48
N GLY A 112 1.92 -2.68 16.66
CA GLY A 112 2.95 -3.45 15.96
C GLY A 112 2.62 -3.66 14.48
N ALA A 113 3.61 -4.12 13.72
CA ALA A 113 3.40 -4.56 12.33
C ALA A 113 2.79 -5.96 12.31
N TYR A 114 1.52 -6.05 11.96
CA TYR A 114 0.80 -7.30 11.72
C TYR A 114 -0.28 -7.05 10.66
N LEU A 115 -0.82 -8.11 10.07
CA LEU A 115 -1.98 -8.00 9.18
C LEU A 115 -3.26 -8.13 10.02
N SER A 116 -4.06 -7.08 10.10
CA SER A 116 -5.37 -7.13 10.75
C SER A 116 -6.42 -7.75 9.84
N GLY A 117 -7.55 -8.20 10.42
CA GLY A 117 -8.67 -8.71 9.62
C GLY A 117 -9.28 -7.65 8.69
N THR A 118 -9.15 -6.36 9.03
CA THR A 118 -9.57 -5.25 8.16
C THR A 118 -8.60 -5.07 7.00
N ASP A 119 -7.30 -5.21 7.25
CA ASP A 119 -6.28 -5.13 6.21
C ASP A 119 -6.47 -6.24 5.18
N GLU A 120 -6.76 -7.47 5.65
CA GLU A 120 -7.09 -8.60 4.78
C GLU A 120 -8.30 -8.30 3.89
N ALA A 121 -9.35 -7.68 4.40
CA ALA A 121 -10.54 -7.33 3.62
C ALA A 121 -10.21 -6.29 2.52
N VAL A 122 -9.40 -5.28 2.84
CA VAL A 122 -8.94 -4.26 1.87
C VAL A 122 -8.03 -4.88 0.81
N LEU A 123 -7.12 -5.77 1.22
CA LEU A 123 -6.12 -6.39 0.34
C LEU A 123 -6.69 -7.52 -0.52
N SER A 124 -7.73 -8.21 -0.04
CA SER A 124 -8.42 -9.27 -0.79
C SER A 124 -9.41 -8.75 -1.84
N ARG A 125 -9.59 -7.42 -1.92
CA ARG A 125 -10.61 -6.78 -2.79
C ARG A 125 -12.05 -7.22 -2.44
N GLY A 126 -12.31 -7.54 -1.17
CA GLY A 126 -13.65 -7.96 -0.71
C GLY A 126 -14.16 -9.27 -1.33
N ALA A 127 -13.32 -10.31 -1.33
CA ALA A 127 -13.71 -11.66 -1.76
C ALA A 127 -14.80 -12.29 -0.86
#